data_AF-A0A8H2XEL8-F1
#
_entry.id   AF-A0A8H2XEL8-F1
#
_cell.length_a   1.000
_cell.length_b   1.000
_cell.length_c   1.000
_cell.angle_alpha   90.00
_cell.angle_beta   90.00
_cell.angle_gamma   90.00
#
_symmetry.space_group_name_H-M   'P 1'
#
loop_
_entity.id
_entity.type
_entity.pdbx_description
1 polymer ?
#
loop_
_entity_poly.entity_id
_entity_poly.type
_entity_poly.pdbx_seq_one_letter_code
_entity_poly.pdbx_strand_id
1 'polypeptide(L)'
;MYNTGREYAPRLNAGNVNVGVNPNINLDSLRYSTPPPNLGGTTPAPPYPQGAPHHLLGAGGVGGMGNVNLGNNFSQQQQQALMNMGAQQLALQMQQTMGNVNTGNMGMGVGVGNMGPGAMQVQGQMGMGQPQMGHEETKIYQLVMDLMDPSRREGALLELSKKREQFDDLALVLWHSFGVMAALLQEIVSVYPLLSPPALTAHASNRVCNALALMQCVASHQETRQLFLNAHIPLFLYPFLNTTSKTRPFEYLRLTSLGVVGALVKQNDNAAVIHFLLSTEIIPLCLRIMETGSELSKTVAIFIVQKILLDDTGLNYICHTYERFYAVGTVLSNMVAQLVENQVVRLLKHVVRCYLRLSDNMRAREALRACLPEPLRDNTFANLLKGDTVTKRCLASLLACLSDRPDQRPE
;
A
#
# COMPACT_ATOMS: atom_id res chain seq x y z
N MET A 1 3.71 11.94 -72.64
CA MET A 1 5.17 11.98 -72.41
C MET A 1 5.36 12.58 -71.02
N TYR A 2 5.86 11.94 -69.97
CA TYR A 2 6.52 10.65 -69.75
C TYR A 2 5.86 9.93 -68.57
N ASN A 3 5.90 8.60 -68.61
CA ASN A 3 5.36 7.67 -67.64
C ASN A 3 6.50 7.14 -66.73
N THR A 4 6.13 6.33 -65.73
CA THR A 4 6.94 5.47 -64.81
C THR A 4 7.21 6.05 -63.41
N GLY A 5 6.91 5.38 -62.29
CA GLY A 5 6.48 3.99 -62.07
C GLY A 5 5.68 3.80 -60.76
N ARG A 6 4.78 2.81 -60.82
CA ARG A 6 4.07 2.17 -59.70
C ARG A 6 5.04 1.32 -58.87
N GLU A 7 4.56 0.89 -57.70
CA GLU A 7 4.66 -0.45 -57.06
C GLU A 7 4.81 -0.27 -55.53
N TYR A 8 4.19 -0.99 -54.60
CA TYR A 8 3.09 -1.95 -54.53
C TYR A 8 2.66 -1.92 -53.04
N ALA A 9 1.38 -1.69 -52.74
CA ALA A 9 0.84 -1.85 -51.40
C ALA A 9 0.09 -3.20 -51.32
N PRO A 10 0.42 -4.11 -50.39
CA PRO A 10 -0.38 -5.32 -50.24
C PRO A 10 -1.64 -4.99 -49.43
N ARG A 11 -2.77 -4.92 -50.13
CA ARG A 11 -4.09 -5.20 -49.56
C ARG A 11 -4.17 -6.71 -49.32
N LEU A 12 -4.26 -7.12 -48.05
CA LEU A 12 -4.65 -8.49 -47.72
C LEU A 12 -6.16 -8.58 -47.50
N ASN A 13 -6.69 -9.55 -48.21
CA ASN A 13 -8.08 -9.85 -48.47
C ASN A 13 -8.73 -10.50 -47.24
N ALA A 14 -9.97 -10.15 -46.97
CA ALA A 14 -10.83 -10.81 -46.00
C ALA A 14 -11.17 -12.22 -46.52
N GLY A 15 -10.40 -13.21 -46.07
CA GLY A 15 -10.70 -14.62 -46.25
C GLY A 15 -11.36 -15.18 -44.99
N ASN A 16 -12.60 -15.64 -45.13
CA ASN A 16 -13.32 -16.44 -44.14
C ASN A 16 -12.46 -17.61 -43.65
N VAL A 17 -12.05 -17.58 -42.38
CA VAL A 17 -11.60 -18.78 -41.66
C VAL A 17 -12.70 -19.13 -40.67
N ASN A 18 -13.43 -20.18 -41.04
CA ASN A 18 -14.49 -20.78 -40.25
C ASN A 18 -13.86 -21.56 -39.09
N VAL A 19 -13.76 -20.95 -37.91
CA VAL A 19 -13.37 -21.66 -36.68
C VAL A 19 -14.66 -22.27 -36.12
N GLY A 20 -14.85 -23.55 -36.40
CA GLY A 20 -15.96 -24.34 -35.87
C GLY A 20 -15.94 -24.34 -34.34
N VAL A 21 -16.96 -23.72 -33.77
CA VAL A 21 -17.37 -23.91 -32.38
C VAL A 21 -17.80 -25.38 -32.26
N ASN A 22 -17.07 -26.16 -31.45
CA ASN A 22 -17.52 -27.49 -31.05
C ASN A 22 -18.30 -27.34 -29.72
N PRO A 23 -19.64 -27.45 -29.72
CA PRO A 23 -20.43 -27.30 -28.51
C PRO A 23 -20.62 -28.67 -27.89
N ASN A 24 -19.66 -29.14 -27.06
CA ASN A 24 -19.85 -30.21 -26.07
C ASN A 24 -18.55 -30.48 -25.30
N ILE A 25 -18.14 -29.56 -24.43
CA ILE A 25 -17.20 -29.87 -23.35
C ILE A 25 -17.92 -29.66 -22.03
N ASN A 26 -18.25 -30.80 -21.42
CA ASN A 26 -18.93 -30.96 -20.16
C ASN A 26 -17.98 -30.53 -19.02
N LEU A 27 -18.31 -29.45 -18.32
CA LEU A 27 -17.47 -28.81 -17.31
C LEU A 27 -17.76 -29.38 -15.90
N ASP A 28 -17.74 -30.71 -15.74
CA ASP A 28 -18.14 -31.39 -14.50
C ASP A 28 -17.16 -32.49 -14.02
N SER A 29 -15.88 -32.43 -14.40
CA SER A 29 -14.93 -33.54 -14.13
C SER A 29 -13.68 -33.21 -13.29
N LEU A 30 -13.64 -32.10 -12.55
CA LEU A 30 -12.49 -31.75 -11.70
C LEU A 30 -12.84 -31.51 -10.22
N ARG A 31 -13.74 -32.34 -9.68
CA ARG A 31 -13.86 -32.52 -8.24
C ARG A 31 -13.62 -33.99 -7.88
N TYR A 32 -12.82 -34.19 -6.83
CA TYR A 32 -12.45 -35.45 -6.19
C TYR A 32 -11.32 -36.25 -6.86
N SER A 33 -10.15 -36.22 -6.24
CA SER A 33 -9.16 -37.30 -6.34
C SER A 33 -8.61 -37.59 -4.94
N THR A 34 -9.14 -38.66 -4.36
CA THR A 34 -8.63 -39.39 -3.20
C THR A 34 -7.31 -40.09 -3.52
N PRO A 35 -6.46 -40.39 -2.53
CA PRO A 35 -5.13 -40.99 -2.77
C PRO A 35 -5.23 -42.49 -3.13
N PRO A 36 -4.29 -43.04 -3.92
CA PRO A 36 -4.30 -44.47 -4.29
C PRO A 36 -3.61 -45.37 -3.22
N PRO A 37 -3.82 -46.71 -3.30
CA PRO A 37 -3.56 -47.63 -2.20
C PRO A 37 -2.17 -48.29 -2.22
N ASN A 38 -1.81 -48.80 -1.04
CA ASN A 38 -0.68 -49.70 -0.74
C ASN A 38 -0.56 -50.90 -1.69
N LEU A 39 0.65 -51.14 -2.20
CA LEU A 39 1.10 -52.45 -2.69
C LEU A 39 2.52 -52.71 -2.18
N GLY A 40 2.67 -53.79 -1.42
CA GLY A 40 3.94 -54.24 -0.82
C GLY A 40 4.82 -55.04 -1.78
N GLY A 41 6.11 -55.11 -1.46
CA GLY A 41 7.09 -55.91 -2.20
C GLY A 41 8.55 -55.66 -1.79
N THR A 42 8.93 -56.16 -0.62
CA THR A 42 10.20 -56.82 -0.21
C THR A 42 11.59 -56.38 -0.72
N THR A 43 12.54 -56.35 0.25
CA THR A 43 14.02 -56.55 0.21
C THR A 43 14.91 -55.31 0.46
N PRO A 44 16.17 -55.45 0.96
CA PRO A 44 16.49 -55.46 2.40
C PRO A 44 17.54 -54.40 2.84
N ALA A 45 17.59 -54.12 4.14
CA ALA A 45 18.53 -53.19 4.78
C ALA A 45 19.84 -53.85 5.28
N PRO A 46 20.96 -53.10 5.37
CA PRO A 46 22.09 -53.41 6.24
C PRO A 46 22.24 -52.40 7.41
N PRO A 47 23.08 -52.69 8.42
CA PRO A 47 22.69 -52.58 9.83
C PRO A 47 23.29 -51.39 10.61
N TYR A 48 22.65 -51.10 11.74
CA TYR A 48 23.20 -50.36 12.89
C TYR A 48 24.38 -51.11 13.55
N PRO A 49 25.19 -50.40 14.34
CA PRO A 49 25.61 -50.95 15.62
C PRO A 49 25.28 -50.02 16.80
N GLN A 50 24.71 -50.62 17.85
CA GLN A 50 24.67 -50.12 19.22
C GLN A 50 26.03 -50.29 19.91
N GLY A 51 26.32 -49.43 20.89
CA GLY A 51 27.32 -49.72 21.91
C GLY A 51 27.82 -48.49 22.66
N ALA A 52 27.13 -48.10 23.73
CA ALA A 52 27.69 -47.31 24.83
C ALA A 52 28.66 -48.19 25.65
N PRO A 53 29.56 -47.64 26.51
CA PRO A 53 29.14 -47.20 27.84
C PRO A 53 29.90 -45.98 28.46
N HIS A 54 29.37 -45.56 29.61
CA HIS A 54 29.74 -44.48 30.55
C HIS A 54 31.21 -44.41 31.02
N HIS A 55 31.74 -43.20 31.28
CA HIS A 55 32.09 -42.68 32.64
C HIS A 55 32.78 -41.28 32.65
N LEU A 56 32.29 -40.42 33.55
CA LEU A 56 32.93 -39.42 34.43
C LEU A 56 34.18 -38.57 34.05
N LEU A 57 34.04 -37.25 34.28
CA LEU A 57 34.94 -36.29 34.98
C LEU A 57 36.37 -36.04 34.47
N GLY A 58 36.73 -34.77 34.26
CA GLY A 58 38.12 -34.30 34.41
C GLY A 58 38.53 -33.12 33.55
N ALA A 59 38.98 -32.06 34.21
CA ALA A 59 39.51 -30.82 33.65
C ALA A 59 40.84 -30.97 32.88
N GLY A 60 41.19 -29.97 32.07
CA GLY A 60 42.56 -29.75 31.61
C GLY A 60 42.64 -29.06 30.25
N GLY A 61 43.09 -27.81 30.23
CA GLY A 61 43.35 -27.06 29.00
C GLY A 61 44.59 -27.51 28.25
N VAL A 62 44.75 -26.99 27.03
CA VAL A 62 45.92 -26.24 26.50
C VAL A 62 45.87 -26.29 24.95
N GLY A 63 45.81 -25.10 24.34
CA GLY A 63 46.62 -24.68 23.17
C GLY A 63 46.32 -25.26 21.78
N GLY A 64 45.87 -24.40 20.87
CA GLY A 64 45.83 -24.73 19.43
C GLY A 64 45.22 -23.68 18.50
N MET A 65 45.89 -22.53 18.36
CA MET A 65 45.97 -21.66 17.16
C MET A 65 44.74 -21.46 16.24
N GLY A 66 44.06 -20.32 16.44
CA GLY A 66 43.99 -19.19 15.49
C GLY A 66 43.45 -19.38 14.07
N ASN A 67 42.25 -18.84 13.80
CA ASN A 67 42.09 -17.71 12.87
C ASN A 67 40.71 -17.02 13.07
N VAL A 68 40.67 -15.86 13.71
CA VAL A 68 39.44 -15.07 13.92
C VAL A 68 39.50 -13.84 13.03
N ASN A 69 38.63 -13.81 12.01
CA ASN A 69 38.50 -12.70 11.09
C ASN A 69 37.60 -11.61 11.72
N LEU A 70 38.17 -10.77 12.59
CA LEU A 70 37.46 -9.77 13.40
C LEU A 70 37.40 -8.37 12.73
N GLY A 71 37.16 -8.32 11.42
CA GLY A 71 37.21 -7.06 10.64
C GLY A 71 35.89 -6.58 10.01
N ASN A 72 34.88 -7.44 9.82
CA ASN A 72 33.77 -7.13 8.90
C ASN A 72 32.37 -6.95 9.54
N ASN A 73 32.20 -7.14 10.85
CA ASN A 73 30.87 -7.09 11.47
C ASN A 73 30.45 -5.72 12.02
N PHE A 74 31.38 -4.78 12.23
CA PHE A 74 31.04 -3.48 12.85
C PHE A 74 30.45 -2.47 11.87
N SER A 75 30.84 -2.51 10.59
CA SER A 75 30.32 -1.61 9.55
C SER A 75 28.91 -1.99 9.09
N GLN A 76 28.59 -3.29 9.05
CA GLN A 76 27.28 -3.77 8.61
C GLN A 76 26.16 -3.51 9.64
N GLN A 77 26.49 -3.57 10.94
CA GLN A 77 25.53 -3.30 12.02
C GLN A 77 25.19 -1.81 12.16
N GLN A 78 26.14 -0.92 11.87
CA GLN A 78 25.91 0.54 11.90
C GLN A 78 25.05 1.00 10.71
N GLN A 79 25.22 0.40 9.53
CA GLN A 79 24.40 0.70 8.36
C GLN A 79 22.95 0.20 8.51
N GLN A 80 22.76 -0.89 9.25
CA GLN A 80 21.42 -1.42 9.56
C GLN A 80 20.67 -0.58 10.61
N ALA A 81 21.38 0.08 11.53
CA ALA A 81 20.79 1.00 12.52
C ALA A 81 20.28 2.31 11.88
N LEU A 82 21.02 2.88 10.91
CA LEU A 82 20.60 4.07 10.16
C LEU A 82 19.39 3.81 9.25
N MET A 83 19.30 2.62 8.63
CA MET A 83 18.13 2.22 7.85
C MET A 83 16.87 1.96 8.70
N ASN A 84 17.04 1.53 9.96
CA ASN A 84 15.90 1.30 10.86
C ASN A 84 15.19 2.61 11.22
N MET A 85 15.95 3.71 11.31
CA MET A 85 15.42 5.03 11.65
C MET A 85 14.56 5.63 10.52
N GLY A 86 14.99 5.50 9.25
CA GLY A 86 14.24 6.04 8.11
C GLY A 86 12.89 5.35 7.86
N ALA A 87 12.83 4.02 7.98
CA ALA A 87 11.59 3.27 7.84
C ALA A 87 10.59 3.56 8.97
N GLN A 88 11.08 3.80 10.18
CA GLN A 88 10.26 4.13 11.35
C GLN A 88 9.76 5.58 11.32
N GLN A 89 10.55 6.50 10.75
CA GLN A 89 10.16 7.90 10.57
C GLN A 89 9.08 8.07 9.48
N LEU A 90 9.17 7.31 8.38
CA LEU A 90 8.12 7.28 7.35
C LEU A 90 6.80 6.69 7.88
N ALA A 91 6.88 5.66 8.75
CA ALA A 91 5.72 5.08 9.42
C ALA A 91 5.05 6.06 10.41
N LEU A 92 5.85 6.80 11.18
CA LEU A 92 5.35 7.84 12.10
C LEU A 92 4.81 9.08 11.36
N GLN A 93 5.32 9.40 10.17
CA GLN A 93 4.84 10.53 9.37
C GLN A 93 3.50 10.23 8.67
N MET A 94 3.31 9.02 8.13
CA MET A 94 1.99 8.54 7.67
C MET A 94 0.94 8.57 8.79
N GLN A 95 1.40 8.48 10.04
CA GLN A 95 0.56 8.54 11.23
C GLN A 95 0.01 9.97 11.48
N GLN A 96 0.67 11.03 11.02
CA GLN A 96 0.27 12.42 11.22
C GLN A 96 -0.64 12.96 10.10
N THR A 97 -0.43 12.57 8.85
CA THR A 97 -1.22 13.09 7.70
C THR A 97 -2.67 12.58 7.65
N MET A 98 -3.01 11.56 8.44
CA MET A 98 -4.39 11.04 8.60
C MET A 98 -5.14 11.66 9.81
N GLY A 99 -4.46 12.46 10.64
CA GLY A 99 -5.04 13.04 11.86
C GLY A 99 -5.85 14.33 11.64
N ASN A 100 -5.49 15.13 10.64
CA ASN A 100 -6.08 16.45 10.42
C ASN A 100 -7.05 16.47 9.23
N VAL A 101 -8.24 15.95 9.46
CA VAL A 101 -9.42 16.39 8.70
C VAL A 101 -10.45 16.76 9.74
N ASN A 102 -10.52 18.06 10.05
CA ASN A 102 -11.72 18.88 10.25
C ASN A 102 -11.59 19.88 11.41
N THR A 103 -11.25 21.15 11.10
CA THR A 103 -11.67 22.35 11.86
C THR A 103 -11.28 23.61 11.07
N GLY A 104 -12.20 24.13 10.27
CA GLY A 104 -12.19 25.55 9.92
C GLY A 104 -12.89 26.32 11.04
N ASN A 105 -12.26 27.36 11.59
CA ASN A 105 -12.99 28.50 12.14
C ASN A 105 -12.13 29.77 12.26
N MET A 106 -12.80 30.90 12.01
CA MET A 106 -12.33 32.27 12.04
C MET A 106 -11.84 32.73 13.42
N GLY A 107 -10.96 33.73 13.43
CA GLY A 107 -10.61 34.50 14.63
C GLY A 107 -9.64 35.65 14.35
N MET A 108 -10.18 36.79 13.92
CA MET A 108 -9.51 38.10 13.97
C MET A 108 -9.13 38.45 15.41
N GLY A 109 -7.91 38.92 15.63
CA GLY A 109 -7.44 39.37 16.94
C GLY A 109 -6.23 40.29 16.82
N VAL A 110 -6.52 41.59 16.79
CA VAL A 110 -5.58 42.72 16.83
C VAL A 110 -4.91 42.79 18.21
N GLY A 111 -3.60 43.02 18.26
CA GLY A 111 -2.86 43.24 19.50
C GLY A 111 -1.58 44.05 19.28
N VAL A 112 -1.58 45.28 19.79
CA VAL A 112 -0.62 46.37 19.63
C VAL A 112 0.43 46.38 20.76
N GLY A 113 1.64 46.88 20.48
CA GLY A 113 2.66 47.32 21.45
C GLY A 113 3.92 46.45 21.42
N ASN A 114 5.16 46.94 21.45
CA ASN A 114 5.66 48.17 22.04
C ASN A 114 7.05 48.54 21.46
N MET A 115 7.38 49.84 21.52
CA MET A 115 8.61 50.49 21.03
C MET A 115 9.85 50.24 21.89
N GLY A 116 11.04 50.32 21.27
CA GLY A 116 12.33 50.53 21.92
C GLY A 116 13.44 50.88 20.92
N PRO A 117 14.11 52.05 21.01
CA PRO A 117 14.99 52.57 19.96
C PRO A 117 16.47 52.20 20.17
N GLY A 118 17.17 51.89 19.08
CA GLY A 118 18.62 51.68 19.09
C GLY A 118 19.17 51.76 17.66
N ALA A 119 19.35 52.98 17.16
CA ALA A 119 19.95 53.24 15.85
C ALA A 119 21.45 53.50 16.02
N MET A 120 22.29 52.60 15.51
CA MET A 120 23.63 52.96 15.07
C MET A 120 24.16 52.00 13.99
N GLN A 121 24.72 52.62 12.96
CA GLN A 121 25.71 52.12 12.00
C GLN A 121 25.23 51.24 10.84
N VAL A 122 24.84 51.96 9.79
CA VAL A 122 24.95 51.55 8.39
C VAL A 122 26.41 51.27 8.05
N GLN A 123 26.75 50.01 7.80
CA GLN A 123 27.91 49.64 7.00
C GLN A 123 27.42 48.77 5.84
N GLY A 124 27.41 49.37 4.66
CA GLY A 124 27.01 48.72 3.42
C GLY A 124 27.97 47.59 3.08
N GLN A 125 27.49 46.37 3.23
CA GLN A 125 28.05 45.20 2.58
C GLN A 125 26.99 44.75 1.56
N MET A 126 27.21 45.09 0.28
CA MET A 126 26.50 44.48 -0.83
C MET A 126 26.97 43.01 -0.93
N GLY A 127 26.42 42.17 -0.06
CA GLY A 127 26.37 40.74 -0.30
C GLY A 127 25.36 40.51 -1.42
N MET A 128 25.87 40.17 -2.60
CA MET A 128 25.07 39.51 -3.64
C MET A 128 24.52 38.21 -3.05
N GLY A 129 23.35 38.30 -2.40
CA GLY A 129 22.52 37.15 -2.13
C GLY A 129 22.01 36.62 -3.46
N GLN A 130 22.74 35.70 -4.07
CA GLN A 130 22.17 34.85 -5.11
C GLN A 130 20.91 34.18 -4.56
N PRO A 131 19.83 34.05 -5.34
CA PRO A 131 18.62 33.40 -4.88
C PRO A 131 18.93 31.93 -4.64
N GLN A 132 19.02 31.54 -3.37
CA GLN A 132 19.36 30.19 -2.91
C GLN A 132 18.41 29.11 -3.49
N MET A 133 17.20 29.52 -3.90
CA MET A 133 16.18 28.70 -4.57
C MET A 133 16.64 28.11 -5.92
N GLY A 134 17.36 28.87 -6.77
CA GLY A 134 17.72 28.40 -8.12
C GLY A 134 18.74 27.26 -8.14
N HIS A 135 19.59 27.18 -7.10
CA HIS A 135 20.58 26.11 -6.97
C HIS A 135 19.97 24.77 -6.54
N GLU A 136 18.86 24.78 -5.81
CA GLU A 136 18.18 23.55 -5.39
C GLU A 136 17.37 22.94 -6.53
N GLU A 137 16.69 23.78 -7.30
CA GLU A 137 15.93 23.38 -8.49
C GLU A 137 16.84 22.73 -9.56
N THR A 138 18.01 23.34 -9.82
CA THR A 138 19.01 22.79 -10.73
C THR A 138 19.47 21.40 -10.31
N LYS A 139 19.64 21.16 -8.99
CA LYS A 139 20.00 19.84 -8.46
C LYS A 139 18.89 18.82 -8.65
N ILE A 140 17.62 19.22 -8.51
CA ILE A 140 16.47 18.34 -8.77
C ILE A 140 16.46 17.92 -10.24
N TYR A 141 16.62 18.85 -11.18
CA TYR A 141 16.68 18.52 -12.60
C TYR A 141 17.82 17.56 -12.94
N GLN A 142 19.01 17.76 -12.36
CA GLN A 142 20.12 16.84 -12.54
C GLN A 142 19.78 15.44 -12.00
N LEU A 143 19.18 15.33 -10.81
CA LEU A 143 18.76 14.05 -10.25
C LEU A 143 17.70 13.36 -11.12
N VAL A 144 16.77 14.11 -11.71
CA VAL A 144 15.77 13.57 -12.64
C VAL A 144 16.44 13.04 -13.91
N MET A 145 17.43 13.73 -14.45
CA MET A 145 18.24 13.22 -15.57
C MET A 145 19.00 11.95 -15.20
N ASP A 146 19.52 11.88 -13.97
CA ASP A 146 20.28 10.73 -13.47
C ASP A 146 19.41 9.47 -13.30
N LEU A 147 18.07 9.58 -13.23
CA LEU A 147 17.17 8.43 -13.27
C LEU A 147 17.26 7.64 -14.59
N MET A 148 17.64 8.31 -15.68
CA MET A 148 17.76 7.68 -17.00
C MET A 148 19.01 6.81 -17.13
N ASP A 149 20.03 7.06 -16.31
CA ASP A 149 21.29 6.32 -16.31
C ASP A 149 21.23 5.17 -15.28
N PRO A 150 21.25 3.90 -15.71
CA PRO A 150 21.16 2.74 -14.80
C PRO A 150 22.20 2.74 -13.67
N SER A 151 23.38 3.33 -13.90
CA SER A 151 24.48 3.37 -12.92
C SER A 151 24.25 4.41 -11.81
N ARG A 152 23.53 5.50 -12.11
CA ARG A 152 23.25 6.61 -11.18
C ARG A 152 21.83 6.59 -10.61
N ARG A 153 20.93 5.86 -11.27
CA ARG A 153 19.51 5.79 -10.94
C ARG A 153 19.23 5.48 -9.47
N GLU A 154 19.95 4.53 -8.88
CA GLU A 154 19.71 4.16 -7.48
C GLU A 154 19.94 5.32 -6.49
N GLY A 155 21.04 6.05 -6.68
CA GLY A 155 21.34 7.24 -5.89
C GLY A 155 20.31 8.34 -6.12
N ALA A 156 19.92 8.55 -7.38
CA ALA A 156 18.90 9.52 -7.76
C ALA A 156 17.53 9.22 -7.14
N LEU A 157 17.09 7.96 -7.17
CA LEU A 157 15.85 7.50 -6.53
C LEU A 157 15.84 7.82 -5.04
N LEU A 158 16.93 7.50 -4.33
CA LEU A 158 17.05 7.75 -2.91
C LEU A 158 16.93 9.26 -2.60
N GLU A 159 17.69 10.10 -3.29
CA GLU A 159 17.71 11.54 -3.02
C GLU A 159 16.41 12.24 -3.42
N LEU A 160 15.83 11.89 -4.58
CA LEU A 160 14.53 12.44 -4.99
C LEU A 160 13.41 12.01 -4.03
N SER A 161 13.41 10.76 -3.56
CA SER A 161 12.37 10.27 -2.65
C SER A 161 12.34 11.03 -1.32
N LYS A 162 13.50 11.49 -0.83
CA LYS A 162 13.61 12.33 0.38
C LYS A 162 13.12 13.76 0.15
N LYS A 163 13.28 14.28 -1.07
CA LYS A 163 12.95 15.66 -1.43
C LYS A 163 11.54 15.84 -1.98
N ARG A 164 10.77 14.77 -2.13
CA ARG A 164 9.43 14.79 -2.75
C ARG A 164 8.40 15.71 -2.10
N GLU A 165 8.60 16.10 -0.83
CA GLU A 165 7.72 17.00 -0.08
C GLU A 165 8.25 18.45 -0.06
N GLN A 166 9.47 18.69 -0.54
CA GLN A 166 10.14 19.99 -0.53
C GLN A 166 10.03 20.72 -1.88
N PHE A 167 9.63 20.02 -2.93
CA PHE A 167 9.53 20.54 -4.28
C PHE A 167 8.14 20.24 -4.83
N ASP A 168 7.26 21.24 -4.78
CA ASP A 168 5.83 21.11 -5.11
C ASP A 168 5.61 20.62 -6.56
N ASP A 169 6.44 21.09 -7.49
CA ASP A 169 6.35 20.76 -8.91
C ASP A 169 7.03 19.42 -9.29
N LEU A 170 7.55 18.66 -8.32
CA LEU A 170 8.28 17.41 -8.61
C LEU A 170 7.43 16.44 -9.45
N ALA A 171 6.15 16.33 -9.13
CA ALA A 171 5.23 15.44 -9.84
C ALA A 171 5.12 15.80 -11.33
N LEU A 172 5.06 17.09 -11.66
CA LEU A 172 5.01 17.59 -13.04
C LEU A 172 6.33 17.29 -13.76
N VAL A 173 7.46 17.59 -13.11
CA VAL A 173 8.79 17.34 -13.67
C VAL A 173 8.99 15.85 -13.94
N LEU A 174 8.64 14.97 -13.00
CA LEU A 174 8.76 13.52 -13.17
C LEU A 174 7.91 13.00 -14.33
N TRP A 175 6.68 13.51 -14.47
CA TRP A 175 5.76 13.04 -15.50
C TRP A 175 6.15 13.51 -16.91
N HIS A 176 6.51 14.79 -17.04
CA HIS A 176 6.77 15.41 -18.34
C HIS A 176 8.22 15.26 -18.82
N SER A 177 9.14 14.84 -17.95
CA SER A 177 10.50 14.53 -18.36
C SER A 177 10.56 13.23 -19.17
N PHE A 178 11.27 13.28 -20.29
CA PHE A 178 11.38 12.16 -21.22
C PHE A 178 11.94 10.90 -20.53
N GLY A 179 11.21 9.78 -20.64
CA GLY A 179 11.65 8.46 -20.20
C GLY A 179 11.60 8.20 -18.69
N VAL A 180 11.36 9.21 -17.86
CA VAL A 180 11.40 9.06 -16.39
C VAL A 180 10.34 8.08 -15.89
N MET A 181 9.08 8.21 -16.31
CA MET A 181 8.02 7.27 -15.92
C MET A 181 8.32 5.83 -16.38
N ALA A 182 8.96 5.66 -17.55
CA ALA A 182 9.39 4.34 -18.04
C ALA A 182 10.52 3.76 -17.18
N ALA A 183 11.48 4.58 -16.75
CA ALA A 183 12.54 4.17 -15.84
C ALA A 183 11.98 3.74 -14.46
N LEU A 184 11.00 4.49 -13.92
CA LEU A 184 10.34 4.12 -12.68
C LEU A 184 9.53 2.81 -12.81
N LEU A 185 8.86 2.60 -13.94
CA LEU A 185 8.19 1.32 -14.24
C LEU A 185 9.20 0.17 -14.37
N GLN A 186 10.37 0.41 -14.95
CA GLN A 186 11.43 -0.59 -15.05
C GLN A 186 11.92 -1.05 -13.67
N GLU A 187 12.00 -0.15 -12.68
CA GLU A 187 12.34 -0.49 -11.29
C GLU A 187 11.26 -1.35 -10.62
N ILE A 188 9.99 -1.21 -11.01
CA ILE A 188 8.90 -2.06 -10.52
C ILE A 188 8.99 -3.46 -11.15
N VAL A 189 9.11 -3.53 -12.48
CA VAL A 189 9.11 -4.81 -13.22
C VAL A 189 10.35 -5.64 -12.91
N SER A 190 11.51 -5.02 -12.64
CA SER A 190 12.74 -5.74 -12.29
C SER A 190 12.62 -6.55 -10.99
N VAL A 191 11.65 -6.22 -10.14
CA VAL A 191 11.40 -6.91 -8.88
C VAL A 191 10.48 -8.13 -9.04
N TYR A 192 9.71 -8.23 -10.13
CA TYR A 192 8.75 -9.32 -10.34
C TYR A 192 9.35 -10.74 -10.21
N PRO A 193 10.54 -11.04 -10.75
CA PRO A 193 11.16 -12.35 -10.58
C PRO A 193 11.48 -12.71 -9.12
N LEU A 194 11.58 -11.72 -8.23
CA LEU A 194 11.90 -11.90 -6.81
C LEU A 194 10.66 -12.13 -5.93
N LEU A 195 9.45 -12.05 -6.51
CA LEU A 195 8.20 -12.22 -5.77
C LEU A 195 7.84 -13.70 -5.57
N SER A 196 8.15 -14.54 -6.56
CA SER A 196 7.85 -15.99 -6.54
C SER A 196 8.94 -16.77 -7.28
N PRO A 197 9.75 -17.61 -6.58
CA PRO A 197 9.78 -17.79 -5.12
C PRO A 197 10.17 -16.49 -4.39
N PRO A 198 9.81 -16.33 -3.10
CA PRO A 198 10.02 -15.08 -2.37
C PRO A 198 11.50 -14.86 -2.04
N ALA A 199 12.23 -14.21 -2.95
CA ALA A 199 13.68 -13.96 -2.87
C ALA A 199 14.03 -12.47 -2.71
N LEU A 200 13.05 -11.61 -2.43
CA LEU A 200 13.23 -10.17 -2.29
C LEU A 200 14.15 -9.83 -1.11
N THR A 201 15.28 -9.18 -1.42
CA THR A 201 16.23 -8.70 -0.41
C THR A 201 15.81 -7.34 0.15
N ALA A 202 16.33 -6.98 1.32
CA ALA A 202 16.09 -5.66 1.92
C ALA A 202 16.56 -4.52 1.02
N HIS A 203 17.72 -4.68 0.38
CA HIS A 203 18.27 -3.68 -0.53
C HIS A 203 17.37 -3.49 -1.77
N ALA A 204 16.96 -4.56 -2.43
CA ALA A 204 16.08 -4.49 -3.59
C ALA A 204 14.71 -3.87 -3.23
N SER A 205 14.14 -4.26 -2.07
CA SER A 205 12.91 -3.67 -1.54
C SER A 205 13.03 -2.16 -1.30
N ASN A 206 14.12 -1.71 -0.66
CA ASN A 206 14.33 -0.28 -0.42
C ASN A 206 14.46 0.51 -1.72
N ARG A 207 15.19 -0.02 -2.70
CA ARG A 207 15.37 0.61 -4.00
C ARG A 207 14.05 0.80 -4.75
N VAL A 208 13.24 -0.25 -4.87
CA VAL A 208 11.93 -0.13 -5.54
C VAL A 208 10.96 0.73 -4.73
N CYS A 209 11.01 0.71 -3.39
CA CYS A 209 10.19 1.58 -2.55
C CYS A 209 10.51 3.07 -2.75
N ASN A 210 11.77 3.43 -3.04
CA ASN A 210 12.11 4.80 -3.43
C ASN A 210 11.45 5.19 -4.76
N ALA A 211 11.40 4.28 -5.75
CA ALA A 211 10.66 4.52 -6.99
C ALA A 211 9.14 4.64 -6.74
N LEU A 212 8.57 3.77 -5.90
CA LEU A 212 7.15 3.84 -5.51
C LEU A 212 6.82 5.14 -4.77
N ALA A 213 7.73 5.68 -3.96
CA ALA A 213 7.58 6.98 -3.31
C ALA A 213 7.46 8.13 -4.34
N LEU A 214 8.19 8.07 -5.45
CA LEU A 214 8.05 9.03 -6.55
C LEU A 214 6.75 8.80 -7.32
N MET A 215 6.35 7.55 -7.56
CA MET A 215 5.04 7.23 -8.14
C MET A 215 3.89 7.76 -7.27
N GLN A 216 4.02 7.70 -5.95
CA GLN A 216 3.05 8.26 -5.01
C GLN A 216 2.96 9.78 -5.13
N CYS A 217 4.09 10.47 -5.31
CA CYS A 217 4.13 11.92 -5.56
C CYS A 217 3.31 12.27 -6.81
N VAL A 218 3.59 11.58 -7.93
CA VAL A 218 2.84 11.75 -9.19
C VAL A 218 1.34 11.45 -9.00
N ALA A 219 1.00 10.33 -8.36
CA ALA A 219 -0.39 9.94 -8.10
C ALA A 219 -1.16 10.93 -7.20
N SER A 220 -0.45 11.74 -6.40
CA SER A 220 -1.04 12.70 -5.47
C SER A 220 -1.26 14.10 -6.06
N HIS A 221 -0.63 14.41 -7.19
CA HIS A 221 -0.68 15.72 -7.81
C HIS A 221 -1.90 15.86 -8.73
N GLN A 222 -2.58 17.01 -8.68
CA GLN A 222 -3.89 17.20 -9.33
C GLN A 222 -3.82 17.04 -10.85
N GLU A 223 -2.76 17.53 -11.49
CA GLU A 223 -2.62 17.50 -12.96
C GLU A 223 -2.14 16.15 -13.51
N THR A 224 -1.31 15.42 -12.77
CA THR A 224 -0.73 14.16 -13.26
C THR A 224 -1.49 12.93 -12.79
N ARG A 225 -2.34 13.03 -11.75
CA ARG A 225 -3.15 11.93 -11.22
C ARG A 225 -4.03 11.26 -12.29
N GLN A 226 -4.74 12.03 -13.10
CA GLN A 226 -5.58 11.45 -14.15
C GLN A 226 -4.73 10.79 -15.25
N LEU A 227 -3.57 11.38 -15.58
CA LEU A 227 -2.65 10.81 -16.55
C LEU A 227 -2.06 9.48 -16.05
N PHE A 228 -1.69 9.43 -14.76
CA PHE A 228 -1.22 8.24 -14.05
C PHE A 228 -2.27 7.11 -14.08
N LEU A 229 -3.54 7.45 -13.87
CA LEU A 229 -4.66 6.51 -13.94
C LEU A 229 -4.88 6.02 -15.38
N ASN A 230 -4.92 6.93 -16.36
CA ASN A 230 -5.13 6.60 -17.78
C ASN A 230 -4.01 5.73 -18.35
N ALA A 231 -2.79 5.87 -17.83
CA ALA A 231 -1.65 5.02 -18.16
C ALA A 231 -1.72 3.62 -17.51
N HIS A 232 -2.75 3.33 -16.72
CA HIS A 232 -2.96 2.05 -16.03
C HIS A 232 -1.78 1.64 -15.11
N ILE A 233 -0.98 2.60 -14.66
CA ILE A 233 0.19 2.36 -13.79
C ILE A 233 -0.16 1.61 -12.50
N PRO A 234 -1.32 1.84 -11.83
CA PRO A 234 -1.65 1.09 -10.62
C PRO A 234 -1.65 -0.43 -10.78
N LEU A 235 -1.93 -0.96 -11.99
CA LEU A 235 -1.95 -2.40 -12.25
C LEU A 235 -0.58 -3.05 -12.06
N PHE A 236 0.51 -2.31 -12.28
CA PHE A 236 1.87 -2.79 -12.05
C PHE A 236 2.18 -3.01 -10.56
N LEU A 237 1.35 -2.49 -9.66
CA LEU A 237 1.53 -2.64 -8.21
C LEU A 237 0.80 -3.86 -7.65
N TYR A 238 -0.14 -4.45 -8.41
CA TYR A 238 -0.97 -5.55 -7.91
C TYR A 238 -0.18 -6.83 -7.64
N PRO A 239 0.85 -7.20 -8.42
CA PRO A 239 1.75 -8.30 -8.05
C PRO A 239 2.38 -8.12 -6.67
N PHE A 240 2.75 -6.89 -6.29
CA PHE A 240 3.30 -6.59 -4.96
C PHE A 240 2.25 -6.78 -3.86
N LEU A 241 1.04 -6.25 -4.07
CA LEU A 241 -0.09 -6.42 -3.15
C LEU A 241 -0.55 -7.88 -3.04
N ASN A 242 -0.24 -8.72 -4.03
CA ASN A 242 -0.59 -10.12 -4.05
C ASN A 242 0.34 -11.02 -3.23
N THR A 243 1.48 -10.50 -2.78
CA THR A 243 2.46 -11.26 -2.01
C THR A 243 1.96 -11.59 -0.60
N THR A 244 2.36 -12.77 -0.10
CA THR A 244 1.95 -13.29 1.22
C THR A 244 3.11 -13.43 2.21
N SER A 245 4.36 -13.27 1.76
CA SER A 245 5.55 -13.35 2.60
C SER A 245 5.54 -12.27 3.69
N LYS A 246 5.70 -12.69 4.94
CA LYS A 246 5.72 -11.81 6.13
C LYS A 246 7.10 -11.25 6.47
N THR A 247 8.10 -11.47 5.62
CA THR A 247 9.42 -10.88 5.83
C THR A 247 9.36 -9.36 5.69
N ARG A 248 10.25 -8.65 6.40
CA ARG A 248 10.28 -7.18 6.41
C ARG A 248 10.34 -6.55 5.00
N PRO A 249 11.14 -7.06 4.03
CA PRO A 249 11.16 -6.51 2.67
C PRO A 249 9.79 -6.56 1.98
N PHE A 250 9.03 -7.64 2.15
CA PHE A 250 7.70 -7.80 1.55
C PHE A 250 6.61 -7.00 2.26
N GLU A 251 6.65 -6.87 3.59
CA GLU A 251 5.77 -5.97 4.34
C GLU A 251 5.98 -4.51 3.92
N TYR A 252 7.25 -4.09 3.80
CA TYR A 252 7.57 -2.73 3.37
C TYR A 252 7.13 -2.47 1.93
N LEU A 253 7.37 -3.42 1.02
CA LEU A 253 6.92 -3.34 -0.37
C LEU A 253 5.40 -3.16 -0.49
N ARG A 254 4.63 -3.96 0.25
CA ARG A 254 3.15 -3.88 0.27
C ARG A 254 2.67 -2.55 0.84
N LEU A 255 3.24 -2.10 1.96
CA LEU A 255 2.87 -0.82 2.58
C LEU A 255 3.09 0.35 1.62
N THR A 256 4.26 0.42 0.98
CA THR A 256 4.58 1.51 0.04
C THR A 256 3.68 1.45 -1.20
N SER A 257 3.38 0.25 -1.72
CA SER A 257 2.46 0.06 -2.84
C SER A 257 1.03 0.51 -2.51
N LEU A 258 0.53 0.16 -1.30
CA LEU A 258 -0.73 0.67 -0.79
C LEU A 258 -0.72 2.19 -0.63
N GLY A 259 0.42 2.79 -0.30
CA GLY A 259 0.60 4.24 -0.21
C GLY A 259 0.28 4.95 -1.54
N VAL A 260 0.72 4.38 -2.67
CA VAL A 260 0.40 4.90 -4.02
C VAL A 260 -1.10 4.84 -4.29
N VAL A 261 -1.75 3.69 -4.05
CA VAL A 261 -3.20 3.53 -4.24
C VAL A 261 -3.98 4.43 -3.27
N GLY A 262 -3.52 4.54 -2.03
CA GLY A 262 -4.07 5.42 -1.00
C GLY A 262 -4.04 6.89 -1.42
N ALA A 263 -2.96 7.35 -2.05
CA ALA A 263 -2.85 8.70 -2.59
C ALA A 263 -3.90 8.95 -3.70
N LEU A 264 -4.11 7.98 -4.59
CA LEU A 264 -5.11 8.08 -5.66
C LEU A 264 -6.53 8.25 -5.13
N VAL A 265 -6.91 7.55 -4.04
CA VAL A 265 -8.28 7.63 -3.50
C VAL A 265 -8.48 8.75 -2.47
N LYS A 266 -7.40 9.44 -2.05
CA LYS A 266 -7.45 10.45 -1.00
C LYS A 266 -8.20 11.71 -1.41
N GLN A 267 -8.00 12.16 -2.66
CA GLN A 267 -8.60 13.40 -3.18
C GLN A 267 -10.13 13.29 -3.30
N ASN A 268 -10.81 14.44 -3.29
CA ASN A 268 -12.27 14.52 -3.22
C ASN A 268 -12.98 14.18 -4.54
N ASP A 269 -12.36 14.51 -5.68
CA ASP A 269 -12.85 14.08 -7.00
C ASP A 269 -12.19 12.75 -7.37
N ASN A 270 -12.83 11.65 -7.02
CA ASN A 270 -12.26 10.31 -7.19
C ASN A 270 -13.19 9.33 -7.92
N ALA A 271 -14.33 9.76 -8.47
CA ALA A 271 -15.28 8.87 -9.14
C ALA A 271 -14.61 8.02 -10.26
N ALA A 272 -13.80 8.65 -11.11
CA ALA A 272 -13.05 7.94 -12.16
C ALA A 272 -12.02 6.94 -11.58
N VAL A 273 -11.36 7.31 -10.47
CA VAL A 273 -10.43 6.42 -9.75
C VAL A 273 -11.17 5.24 -9.14
N ILE A 274 -12.32 5.47 -8.48
CA ILE A 274 -13.14 4.41 -7.89
C ILE A 274 -13.60 3.45 -8.98
N HIS A 275 -14.16 3.97 -10.09
CA HIS A 275 -14.59 3.14 -11.22
C HIS A 275 -13.46 2.26 -11.76
N PHE A 276 -12.28 2.84 -11.99
CA PHE A 276 -11.08 2.10 -12.39
C PHE A 276 -10.76 0.98 -11.40
N LEU A 277 -10.64 1.31 -10.11
CA LEU A 277 -10.28 0.37 -9.05
C LEU A 277 -11.28 -0.78 -8.89
N LEU A 278 -12.57 -0.52 -9.09
CA LEU A 278 -13.62 -1.55 -9.07
C LEU A 278 -13.48 -2.51 -10.26
N SER A 279 -13.14 -2.00 -11.45
CA SER A 279 -12.96 -2.81 -12.66
C SER A 279 -11.71 -3.69 -12.63
N THR A 280 -10.78 -3.45 -11.69
CA THR A 280 -9.47 -4.09 -11.64
C THR A 280 -9.28 -4.95 -10.38
N GLU A 281 -10.33 -5.22 -9.61
CA GLU A 281 -10.28 -6.12 -8.44
C GLU A 281 -9.35 -5.66 -7.29
N ILE A 282 -9.30 -4.36 -6.99
CA ILE A 282 -8.52 -3.89 -5.81
C ILE A 282 -9.08 -4.41 -4.48
N ILE A 283 -10.41 -4.63 -4.40
CA ILE A 283 -11.10 -4.96 -3.15
C ILE A 283 -10.59 -6.29 -2.57
N PRO A 284 -10.56 -7.42 -3.32
CA PRO A 284 -9.97 -8.66 -2.82
C PRO A 284 -8.53 -8.50 -2.29
N LEU A 285 -7.69 -7.70 -2.96
CA LEU A 285 -6.31 -7.45 -2.53
C LEU A 285 -6.29 -6.73 -1.18
N CYS A 286 -7.08 -5.66 -1.03
CA CYS A 286 -7.20 -4.92 0.22
C CYS A 286 -7.76 -5.79 1.35
N LEU A 287 -8.80 -6.58 1.11
CA LEU A 287 -9.41 -7.45 2.12
C LEU A 287 -8.43 -8.47 2.70
N ARG A 288 -7.61 -9.11 1.85
CA ARG A 288 -6.57 -10.03 2.32
C ARG A 288 -5.51 -9.33 3.18
N ILE A 289 -5.11 -8.11 2.81
CA ILE A 289 -4.14 -7.33 3.59
C ILE A 289 -4.76 -6.87 4.91
N MET A 290 -6.04 -6.47 4.92
CA MET A 290 -6.80 -6.13 6.12
C MET A 290 -6.89 -7.30 7.10
N GLU A 291 -6.95 -8.54 6.60
CA GLU A 291 -7.00 -9.73 7.42
C GLU A 291 -5.62 -10.11 8.01
N THR A 292 -4.58 -10.13 7.17
CA THR A 292 -3.30 -10.80 7.50
C THR A 292 -2.06 -9.91 7.53
N GLY A 293 -2.15 -8.65 7.08
CA GLY A 293 -1.01 -7.74 6.98
C GLY A 293 -0.55 -7.15 8.33
N SER A 294 0.56 -6.40 8.30
CA SER A 294 0.98 -5.56 9.41
C SER A 294 -0.06 -4.48 9.78
N GLU A 295 -0.05 -3.99 11.01
CA GLU A 295 -1.00 -2.97 11.50
C GLU A 295 -1.06 -1.72 10.59
N LEU A 296 0.09 -1.25 10.12
CA LEU A 296 0.18 -0.12 9.19
C LEU A 296 -0.47 -0.46 7.84
N SER A 297 -0.16 -1.63 7.28
CA SER A 297 -0.75 -2.08 6.02
C SER A 297 -2.27 -2.26 6.13
N LYS A 298 -2.75 -2.82 7.25
CA LYS A 298 -4.19 -2.90 7.56
C LYS A 298 -4.83 -1.53 7.58
N THR A 299 -4.19 -0.54 8.19
CA THR A 299 -4.69 0.84 8.28
C THR A 299 -4.84 1.49 6.91
N VAL A 300 -3.86 1.33 6.02
CA VAL A 300 -3.94 1.89 4.67
C VAL A 300 -4.95 1.13 3.81
N ALA A 301 -5.00 -0.21 3.92
CA ALA A 301 -5.94 -1.04 3.16
C ALA A 301 -7.41 -0.74 3.53
N ILE A 302 -7.73 -0.64 4.83
CA ILE A 302 -9.08 -0.27 5.24
C ILE A 302 -9.42 1.18 4.86
N PHE A 303 -8.45 2.09 4.86
CA PHE A 303 -8.68 3.45 4.35
C PHE A 303 -9.07 3.45 2.86
N ILE A 304 -8.43 2.63 2.03
CA ILE A 304 -8.80 2.47 0.61
C ILE A 304 -10.21 1.91 0.48
N VAL A 305 -10.53 0.83 1.19
CA VAL A 305 -11.88 0.24 1.19
C VAL A 305 -12.93 1.23 1.67
N GLN A 306 -12.63 2.01 2.71
CA GLN A 306 -13.52 3.05 3.21
C GLN A 306 -13.77 4.13 2.14
N LYS A 307 -12.73 4.56 1.42
CA LYS A 307 -12.89 5.54 0.33
C LYS A 307 -13.74 5.00 -0.82
N ILE A 308 -13.61 3.72 -1.15
CA ILE A 308 -14.50 3.05 -2.12
C ILE A 308 -15.95 3.02 -1.60
N LEU A 309 -16.16 2.64 -0.33
CA LEU A 309 -17.51 2.61 0.26
C LEU A 309 -18.17 3.99 0.33
N LEU A 310 -17.40 5.06 0.52
CA LEU A 310 -17.94 6.42 0.56
C LEU A 310 -18.52 6.87 -0.79
N ASP A 311 -18.03 6.33 -1.90
CA ASP A 311 -18.60 6.54 -3.22
C ASP A 311 -19.85 5.67 -3.43
N ASP A 312 -20.89 6.22 -4.07
CA ASP A 312 -22.16 5.51 -4.30
C ASP A 312 -21.99 4.31 -5.24
N THR A 313 -21.13 4.41 -6.25
CA THR A 313 -20.83 3.29 -7.16
C THR A 313 -20.12 2.17 -6.40
N GLY A 314 -19.15 2.53 -5.55
CA GLY A 314 -18.43 1.58 -4.70
C GLY A 314 -19.32 0.88 -3.67
N LEU A 315 -20.20 1.63 -2.98
CA LEU A 315 -21.18 1.05 -2.05
C LEU A 315 -22.10 0.06 -2.77
N ASN A 316 -22.66 0.46 -3.91
CA ASN A 316 -23.55 -0.39 -4.70
C ASN A 316 -22.83 -1.64 -5.22
N TYR A 317 -21.57 -1.51 -5.65
CA TYR A 317 -20.76 -2.65 -6.09
C TYR A 317 -20.57 -3.69 -4.99
N ILE A 318 -20.22 -3.26 -3.78
CA ILE A 318 -19.99 -4.14 -2.62
C ILE A 318 -21.30 -4.79 -2.17
N CYS A 319 -22.40 -4.04 -2.15
CA CYS A 319 -23.71 -4.53 -1.71
C CYS A 319 -24.51 -5.23 -2.83
N HIS A 320 -23.95 -5.38 -4.03
CA HIS A 320 -24.66 -5.91 -5.19
C HIS A 320 -25.04 -7.38 -4.99
N THR A 321 -24.06 -8.20 -4.58
CA THR A 321 -24.23 -9.63 -4.29
C THR A 321 -23.99 -9.92 -2.82
N TYR A 322 -24.62 -10.98 -2.33
CA TYR A 322 -24.40 -11.47 -0.97
C TYR A 322 -22.94 -11.86 -0.73
N GLU A 323 -22.28 -12.46 -1.72
CA GLU A 323 -20.88 -12.90 -1.63
C GLU A 323 -19.92 -11.73 -1.40
N ARG A 324 -20.08 -10.62 -2.16
CA ARG A 324 -19.24 -9.42 -2.02
C ARG A 324 -19.45 -8.76 -0.66
N PHE A 325 -20.72 -8.59 -0.25
CA PHE A 325 -21.04 -8.04 1.06
C PHE A 325 -20.48 -8.93 2.19
N TYR A 326 -20.66 -10.25 2.08
CA TYR A 326 -20.19 -11.20 3.08
C TYR A 326 -18.66 -11.22 3.19
N ALA A 327 -17.94 -11.16 2.07
CA ALA A 327 -16.48 -11.08 2.08
C ALA A 327 -15.98 -9.84 2.86
N VAL A 328 -16.59 -8.67 2.62
CA VAL A 328 -16.24 -7.45 3.37
C VAL A 328 -16.66 -7.56 4.84
N GLY A 329 -17.88 -8.04 5.11
CA GLY A 329 -18.44 -8.16 6.45
C GLY A 329 -17.64 -9.09 7.36
N THR A 330 -17.20 -10.23 6.84
CA THR A 330 -16.37 -11.21 7.57
C THR A 330 -15.02 -10.62 7.95
N VAL A 331 -14.33 -9.95 7.01
CA VAL A 331 -13.04 -9.33 7.31
C VAL A 331 -13.18 -8.20 8.33
N LEU A 332 -14.19 -7.34 8.20
CA LEU A 332 -14.46 -6.30 9.20
C LEU A 332 -14.76 -6.89 10.59
N SER A 333 -15.52 -7.99 10.66
CA SER A 333 -15.82 -8.68 11.92
C SER A 333 -14.56 -9.26 12.58
N ASN A 334 -13.70 -9.91 11.79
CA ASN A 334 -12.38 -10.39 12.25
C ASN A 334 -11.50 -9.24 12.77
N MET A 335 -11.54 -8.07 12.12
CA MET A 335 -10.84 -6.88 12.60
C MET A 335 -11.40 -6.38 13.93
N VAL A 336 -12.73 -6.37 14.12
CA VAL A 336 -13.35 -6.00 15.40
C VAL A 336 -12.87 -6.92 16.52
N ALA A 337 -12.86 -8.24 16.29
CA ALA A 337 -12.36 -9.21 17.28
C ALA A 337 -10.91 -8.91 17.69
N GLN A 338 -10.03 -8.64 16.70
CA GLN A 338 -8.64 -8.25 16.96
C GLN A 338 -8.50 -6.91 17.69
N LEU A 339 -9.44 -5.98 17.53
CA LEU A 339 -9.41 -4.66 18.16
C LEU A 339 -9.75 -4.71 19.65
N VAL A 340 -10.50 -5.72 20.11
CA VAL A 340 -10.77 -5.92 21.53
C VAL A 340 -9.47 -6.16 22.29
N GLU A 341 -8.54 -6.93 21.72
CA GLU A 341 -7.25 -7.22 22.33
C GLU A 341 -6.23 -6.11 22.11
N ASN A 342 -6.07 -5.65 20.87
CA ASN A 342 -4.96 -4.77 20.48
C ASN A 342 -5.24 -3.27 20.71
N GLN A 343 -6.51 -2.88 20.93
CA GLN A 343 -6.92 -1.51 21.26
C GLN A 343 -6.38 -0.42 20.29
N VAL A 344 -6.32 -0.74 18.99
CA VAL A 344 -5.81 0.19 17.95
C VAL A 344 -6.90 1.15 17.47
N VAL A 345 -6.97 2.34 18.09
CA VAL A 345 -8.01 3.37 17.85
C VAL A 345 -8.18 3.72 16.35
N ARG A 346 -7.08 3.83 15.62
CA ARG A 346 -7.08 4.25 14.20
C ARG A 346 -7.85 3.27 13.32
N LEU A 347 -7.61 1.99 13.52
CA LEU A 347 -8.32 0.93 12.82
C LEU A 347 -9.79 0.91 13.20
N LEU A 348 -10.12 1.04 14.48
CA LEU A 348 -11.52 1.10 14.95
C LEU A 348 -12.30 2.23 14.26
N LYS A 349 -11.71 3.43 14.14
CA LYS A 349 -12.32 4.56 13.44
C LYS A 349 -12.68 4.24 12.00
N HIS A 350 -11.81 3.55 11.25
CA HIS A 350 -12.10 3.14 9.89
C HIS A 350 -13.17 2.04 9.84
N VAL A 351 -13.11 1.05 10.74
CA VAL A 351 -14.10 -0.04 10.82
C VAL A 351 -15.50 0.49 11.08
N VAL A 352 -15.66 1.38 12.07
CA VAL A 352 -16.96 2.01 12.40
C VAL A 352 -17.51 2.77 11.21
N ARG A 353 -16.66 3.50 10.47
CA ARG A 353 -17.08 4.25 9.28
C ARG A 353 -17.48 3.35 8.12
N CYS A 354 -16.81 2.21 7.94
CA CYS A 354 -17.20 1.23 6.93
C CYS A 354 -18.57 0.64 7.25
N TYR A 355 -18.82 0.22 8.50
CA TYR A 355 -20.13 -0.29 8.91
C TYR A 355 -21.24 0.76 8.81
N LEU A 356 -20.98 2.00 9.23
CA LEU A 356 -21.93 3.10 9.08
C LEU A 356 -22.30 3.29 7.61
N ARG A 357 -21.31 3.37 6.73
CA ARG A 357 -21.56 3.55 5.29
C ARG A 357 -22.28 2.35 4.66
N LEU A 358 -21.94 1.12 5.06
CA LEU A 358 -22.67 -0.07 4.62
C LEU A 358 -24.15 -0.01 5.05
N SER A 359 -24.45 0.57 6.21
CA SER A 359 -25.83 0.73 6.68
C SER A 359 -26.67 1.69 5.83
N ASP A 360 -26.07 2.50 4.95
CA ASP A 360 -26.84 3.34 4.02
C ASP A 360 -27.55 2.50 2.93
N ASN A 361 -27.04 1.32 2.59
CA ASN A 361 -27.70 0.40 1.68
C ASN A 361 -28.75 -0.44 2.42
N MET A 362 -30.01 -0.44 1.95
CA MET A 362 -31.11 -1.14 2.62
C MET A 362 -30.86 -2.64 2.81
N ARG A 363 -30.31 -3.34 1.81
CA ARG A 363 -30.05 -4.79 1.88
C ARG A 363 -28.94 -5.10 2.89
N ALA A 364 -27.86 -4.32 2.86
CA ALA A 364 -26.77 -4.47 3.81
C ALA A 364 -27.20 -4.10 5.24
N ARG A 365 -28.01 -3.05 5.41
CA ARG A 365 -28.61 -2.66 6.70
C ARG A 365 -29.37 -3.81 7.33
N GLU A 366 -30.23 -4.48 6.55
CA GLU A 366 -31.00 -5.63 7.01
C GLU A 366 -30.09 -6.77 7.49
N ALA A 367 -29.06 -7.09 6.72
CA ALA A 367 -28.07 -8.11 7.11
C ALA A 367 -27.29 -7.70 8.37
N LEU A 368 -26.89 -6.43 8.48
CA LEU A 368 -26.14 -5.91 9.63
C LEU A 368 -26.93 -5.98 10.95
N ARG A 369 -28.28 -5.90 10.91
CA ARG A 369 -29.09 -6.15 12.11
C ARG A 369 -28.85 -7.54 12.70
N ALA A 370 -28.59 -8.54 11.87
CA ALA A 370 -28.30 -9.90 12.31
C ALA A 370 -26.81 -10.13 12.61
N CYS A 371 -25.89 -9.51 11.85
CA CYS A 371 -24.46 -9.88 11.88
C CYS A 371 -23.49 -8.81 12.38
N LEU A 372 -23.95 -7.61 12.80
CA LEU A 372 -23.04 -6.61 13.39
C LEU A 372 -22.36 -7.18 14.66
N PRO A 373 -21.02 -7.14 14.77
CA PRO A 373 -20.28 -7.70 15.91
C PRO A 373 -20.71 -7.13 17.27
N GLU A 374 -20.84 -8.00 18.27
CA GLU A 374 -21.26 -7.65 19.63
C GLU A 374 -20.40 -6.55 20.29
N PRO A 375 -19.05 -6.54 20.15
CA PRO A 375 -18.22 -5.46 20.72
C PRO A 375 -18.52 -4.05 20.20
N LEU A 376 -19.22 -3.93 19.05
CA LEU A 376 -19.70 -2.65 18.52
C LEU A 376 -21.10 -2.28 19.03
N ARG A 377 -21.84 -3.23 19.60
CA ARG A 377 -23.19 -3.03 20.15
C ARG A 377 -23.16 -2.71 21.65
N ASP A 378 -22.15 -3.20 22.35
CA ASP A 378 -22.00 -3.03 23.78
C ASP A 378 -21.03 -1.89 24.13
N ASN A 379 -20.60 -1.83 25.39
CA ASN A 379 -19.68 -0.81 25.89
C ASN A 379 -18.19 -1.21 25.79
N THR A 380 -17.83 -2.25 25.03
CA THR A 380 -16.45 -2.76 24.93
C THR A 380 -15.46 -1.66 24.53
N PHE A 381 -15.79 -0.84 23.54
CA PHE A 381 -14.91 0.24 23.07
C PHE A 381 -15.15 1.60 23.75
N ALA A 382 -15.97 1.69 24.80
CA ALA A 382 -16.33 2.97 25.42
C ALA A 382 -15.12 3.74 25.96
N ASN A 383 -14.17 3.03 26.59
CA ASN A 383 -12.92 3.60 27.08
C ASN A 383 -11.99 4.02 25.94
N LEU A 384 -11.86 3.17 24.92
CA LEU A 384 -10.99 3.42 23.76
C LEU A 384 -11.43 4.66 22.97
N LEU A 385 -12.74 4.87 22.89
CA LEU A 385 -13.34 6.00 22.19
C LEU A 385 -13.48 7.25 23.06
N LYS A 386 -13.01 7.26 24.32
CA LYS A 386 -13.29 8.35 25.28
C LYS A 386 -13.02 9.74 24.70
N GLY A 387 -11.88 9.91 24.03
CA GLY A 387 -11.44 11.15 23.39
C GLY A 387 -11.77 11.32 21.90
N ASP A 388 -12.38 10.34 21.22
CA ASP A 388 -12.76 10.44 19.80
C ASP A 388 -14.29 10.61 19.66
N THR A 389 -14.74 11.85 19.83
CA THR A 389 -16.16 12.21 19.76
C THR A 389 -16.78 11.96 18.39
N VAL A 390 -15.99 12.07 17.32
CA VAL A 390 -16.44 11.85 15.95
C VAL A 390 -16.76 10.37 15.74
N THR A 391 -15.86 9.48 16.12
CA THR A 391 -16.06 8.03 15.99
C THR A 391 -17.19 7.55 16.89
N LYS A 392 -17.32 8.07 18.12
CA LYS A 392 -18.47 7.81 18.99
C LYS A 392 -19.80 8.17 18.33
N ARG A 393 -19.89 9.36 17.73
CA ARG A 393 -21.11 9.79 17.02
C ARG A 393 -21.42 8.89 15.82
N CYS A 394 -20.39 8.48 15.07
CA CYS A 394 -20.57 7.54 13.97
C CYS A 394 -21.12 6.20 14.46
N LEU A 395 -20.59 5.66 15.56
CA LEU A 395 -21.05 4.40 16.14
C LEU A 395 -22.51 4.53 16.65
N ALA A 396 -22.84 5.60 17.36
CA ALA A 396 -24.21 5.85 17.80
C ALA A 396 -25.19 5.98 16.62
N SER A 397 -24.78 6.65 15.54
CA SER A 397 -25.58 6.79 14.32
C SER A 397 -25.81 5.44 13.64
N LEU A 398 -24.78 4.59 13.58
CA LEU A 398 -24.89 3.22 13.07
C LEU A 398 -25.92 2.42 13.88
N LEU A 399 -25.82 2.43 15.21
CA LEU A 399 -26.75 1.71 16.07
C LEU A 399 -28.18 2.23 15.95
N ALA A 400 -28.37 3.54 15.82
CA ALA A 400 -29.68 4.15 15.56
C ALA A 400 -30.26 3.69 14.21
N CYS A 401 -29.46 3.72 13.14
CA CYS A 401 -29.88 3.27 11.80
C CYS A 401 -30.31 1.80 11.76
N LEU A 402 -29.70 0.95 12.61
CA LEU A 402 -30.07 -0.46 12.72
C LEU A 402 -31.27 -0.71 13.62
N SER A 403 -31.55 0.21 14.57
CA SER A 403 -32.67 0.11 15.51
C SER A 403 -34.00 0.58 14.89
N ASP A 404 -33.96 1.52 13.95
CA ASP A 404 -35.14 1.96 13.20
C ASP A 404 -35.72 0.79 12.39
N ARG A 405 -36.81 0.21 12.87
CA ARG A 405 -37.63 -0.77 12.16
C ARG A 405 -38.71 -0.02 11.36
N PRO A 406 -38.82 -0.21 10.04
CA PRO A 406 -39.88 0.42 9.26
C PRO A 406 -41.30 -0.03 9.66
N ASP A 407 -41.44 -1.13 10.42
CA ASP A 407 -42.73 -1.71 10.84
C ASP A 407 -43.35 -1.12 12.13
N GLN A 408 -42.88 0.04 12.60
CA GLN A 408 -43.43 0.70 13.81
C GLN A 408 -43.84 2.16 13.57
N ARG A 409 -44.32 2.52 12.37
CA ARG A 409 -45.12 3.74 12.22
C ARG A 409 -46.60 3.39 12.42
N PRO A 410 -47.24 3.83 13.52
CA PRO A 410 -48.70 3.79 13.61
C PRO A 410 -49.26 4.70 12.50
N GLU A 411 -50.27 4.21 11.79
CA GLU A 411 -51.08 4.98 10.84
C GLU A 411 -51.77 6.18 11.51
#